data_AF-A0A2B2BSL9-F1
#
_entry.id   AF-A0A2B2BSL9-F1
#
_cell.length_a   1.000
_cell.length_b   1.000
_cell.length_c   1.000
_cell.angle_alpha   90.00
_cell.angle_beta   90.00
_cell.angle_gamma   90.00
#
_symmetry.space_group_name_H-M   'P 1'
#
loop_
_entity.id
_entity.type
_entity.pdbx_description
1 polymer ?
#
loop_
_entity_poly.entity_id
_entity_poly.type
_entity_poly.pdbx_seq_one_letter_code
_entity_poly.pdbx_strand_id
1 'polypeptide(L)'
;MSEIINNREQLTKSNSERLSILKQLFVDLHQGRNLDEVKAHFDALIGKITIEEITQLQHDFVEEGSISAKELQHLYHQHSAIFQGAIVEDGTQNGRLEEQPGHPVHTFKRENREIDKLLSKKLQVHLEKFMKEDSTENIYKLMEDINLLLDIEKHYSRKENLIFPYLEKYGIFGPTTNMWRIDDFIRDAIKDCRQKLVNYQGDKEAIIAVVNYVIQEVAGMIYKEENILFPMALNNFTEDEWVKIAHESDEIGFCLIDSAEVWKPERKALEEKAISEGYIKMETGILSLKQLELLLNHLPVDITFIDQDDVVRYFSHGKERIFARTKAVIGRTVQNCHPPRSVHVVEALLADFKSGKKDCEDFWIKFKDKYVYIRYFAVRDENGNYIGTLEFTQNIDPIKAIEGEKRILN
;
A
#
# COMPACT_ATOMS: atom_id res chain seq x y z
N MET A 1 -2.28 -31.21 32.92
CA MET A 1 -1.20 -31.55 31.98
C MET A 1 -1.83 -32.15 30.74
N SER A 2 -2.03 -31.34 29.71
CA SER A 2 -2.27 -31.83 28.35
C SER A 2 -1.31 -31.07 27.44
N GLU A 3 -0.44 -31.81 26.78
CA GLU A 3 0.52 -31.32 25.81
C GLU A 3 -0.22 -30.68 24.63
N ILE A 4 -0.20 -29.35 24.57
CA ILE A 4 -0.55 -28.63 23.34
C ILE A 4 0.67 -28.74 22.44
N ILE A 5 0.58 -29.64 21.46
CA ILE A 5 1.59 -29.81 20.42
C ILE A 5 1.74 -28.48 19.68
N ASN A 6 2.95 -27.91 19.73
CA ASN A 6 3.30 -26.64 19.11
C ASN A 6 3.56 -26.84 17.60
N ASN A 7 2.49 -26.92 16.81
CA ASN A 7 2.58 -27.08 15.34
C ASN A 7 3.21 -25.86 14.64
N ARG A 8 3.30 -24.69 15.29
CA ARG A 8 3.79 -23.44 14.68
C ARG A 8 5.31 -23.32 14.72
N GLU A 9 5.96 -23.79 15.79
CA GLU A 9 7.43 -23.90 15.85
C GLU A 9 7.97 -25.03 14.96
N GLN A 10 7.20 -26.10 14.76
CA GLN A 10 7.60 -27.19 13.85
C GLN A 10 7.56 -26.77 12.38
N LEU A 11 6.57 -25.97 11.95
CA LEU A 11 6.46 -25.47 10.57
C LEU A 11 7.58 -24.47 10.22
N THR A 12 7.94 -23.57 11.14
CA THR A 12 9.02 -22.59 10.90
C THR A 12 10.41 -23.24 10.93
N LYS A 13 10.66 -24.22 11.81
CA LYS A 13 11.87 -25.05 11.77
C LYS A 13 11.96 -25.89 10.48
N SER A 14 10.86 -26.53 10.09
CA SER A 14 10.79 -27.37 8.90
C SER A 14 11.12 -26.59 7.61
N ASN A 15 10.67 -25.34 7.48
CA ASN A 15 10.99 -24.51 6.32
C ASN A 15 12.46 -24.04 6.30
N SER A 16 13.03 -23.70 7.46
CA SER A 16 14.44 -23.28 7.56
C SER A 16 15.42 -24.44 7.27
N GLU A 17 15.11 -25.64 7.75
CA GLU A 17 15.93 -26.85 7.49
C GLU A 17 15.85 -27.25 6.02
N ARG A 18 14.66 -27.20 5.42
CA ARG A 18 14.42 -27.50 4.02
C ARG A 18 15.19 -26.55 3.08
N LEU A 19 15.15 -25.25 3.36
CA LEU A 19 15.89 -24.25 2.57
C LEU A 19 17.41 -24.45 2.68
N SER A 20 17.90 -24.83 3.87
CA SER A 20 19.31 -25.14 4.12
C SER A 20 19.79 -26.37 3.34
N ILE A 21 18.96 -27.42 3.27
CA ILE A 21 19.26 -28.63 2.47
C ILE A 21 19.30 -28.30 0.98
N LEU A 22 18.31 -27.54 0.48
CA LEU A 22 18.27 -27.05 -0.90
C LEU A 22 19.52 -26.25 -1.25
N LYS A 23 19.94 -25.34 -0.36
CA LYS A 23 21.15 -24.55 -0.51
C LYS A 23 22.40 -25.43 -0.61
N GLN A 24 22.53 -26.42 0.28
CA GLN A 24 23.66 -27.35 0.24
C GLN A 24 23.72 -28.14 -1.07
N LEU A 25 22.58 -28.54 -1.64
CA LEU A 25 22.55 -29.24 -2.93
C LEU A 25 23.08 -28.36 -4.09
N PHE A 26 22.77 -27.06 -4.10
CA PHE A 26 23.32 -26.12 -5.09
C PHE A 26 24.82 -25.87 -4.90
N VAL A 27 25.30 -25.83 -3.65
CA VAL A 27 26.74 -25.75 -3.35
C VAL A 27 27.46 -27.02 -3.81
N ASP A 28 26.87 -28.18 -3.57
CA ASP A 28 27.41 -29.48 -3.99
C ASP A 28 27.53 -29.59 -5.52
N LEU A 29 26.51 -29.11 -6.25
CA LEU A 29 26.57 -29.01 -7.71
C LEU A 29 27.68 -28.05 -8.16
N HIS A 30 27.81 -26.90 -7.52
CA HIS A 30 28.87 -25.93 -7.82
C HIS A 30 30.28 -26.50 -7.56
N GLN A 31 30.43 -27.35 -6.54
CA GLN A 31 31.69 -28.02 -6.19
C GLN A 31 31.97 -29.27 -7.05
N GLY A 32 31.09 -29.62 -7.99
CA GLY A 32 31.28 -30.74 -8.91
C GLY A 32 31.06 -32.12 -8.29
N ARG A 33 30.21 -32.25 -7.27
CA ARG A 33 29.80 -33.58 -6.74
C ARG A 33 29.12 -34.43 -7.82
N ASN A 34 29.10 -35.74 -7.58
CA ASN A 34 28.48 -36.70 -8.47
C ASN A 34 26.97 -36.40 -8.64
N LEU A 35 26.52 -36.31 -9.90
CA LEU A 35 25.16 -35.91 -10.25
C LEU A 35 24.10 -36.92 -9.81
N ASP A 36 24.40 -38.21 -9.84
CA ASP A 36 23.47 -39.26 -9.43
C ASP A 36 23.27 -39.24 -7.90
N GLU A 37 24.32 -38.92 -7.14
CA GLU A 37 24.23 -38.75 -5.68
C GLU A 37 23.44 -37.49 -5.30
N VAL A 38 23.66 -36.37 -5.99
CA VAL A 38 22.91 -35.13 -5.75
C VAL A 38 21.44 -35.32 -6.11
N LYS A 39 21.14 -36.00 -7.22
CA LYS A 39 19.77 -36.30 -7.64
C LYS A 39 19.06 -37.24 -6.64
N ALA A 40 19.73 -38.28 -6.17
CA ALA A 40 19.16 -39.17 -5.16
C ALA A 40 18.86 -38.45 -3.83
N HIS A 41 19.75 -37.56 -3.39
CA HIS A 41 19.51 -36.72 -2.21
C HIS A 41 18.37 -35.73 -2.42
N PHE A 42 18.29 -35.13 -3.60
CA PHE A 42 17.21 -34.22 -3.98
C PHE A 42 15.85 -34.93 -3.96
N ASP A 43 15.72 -36.08 -4.61
CA ASP A 43 14.48 -36.86 -4.69
C ASP A 43 14.03 -37.37 -3.30
N ALA A 44 14.98 -37.76 -2.44
CA ALA A 44 14.70 -38.31 -1.12
C ALA A 44 14.31 -37.26 -0.07
N LEU A 45 14.89 -36.06 -0.13
CA LEU A 45 14.75 -35.04 0.93
C LEU A 45 13.90 -33.84 0.53
N ILE A 46 13.89 -33.48 -0.76
CA ILE A 46 13.21 -32.28 -1.27
C ILE A 46 12.03 -32.65 -2.15
N GLY A 47 12.24 -33.52 -3.14
CA GLY A 47 11.27 -34.08 -4.08
C GLY A 47 10.67 -33.07 -5.07
N LYS A 48 10.19 -31.93 -4.59
CA LYS A 48 9.57 -30.84 -5.35
C LYS A 48 10.14 -29.50 -4.91
N ILE A 49 10.29 -28.53 -5.80
CA ILE A 49 10.76 -27.17 -5.49
C ILE A 49 9.73 -26.16 -6.01
N THR A 50 9.49 -25.09 -5.26
CA THR A 50 8.67 -23.96 -5.69
C THR A 50 9.53 -22.86 -6.32
N ILE A 51 8.92 -21.98 -7.12
CA ILE A 51 9.64 -20.83 -7.70
C ILE A 51 10.12 -19.88 -6.59
N GLU A 52 9.35 -19.73 -5.52
CA GLU A 52 9.71 -18.92 -4.35
C GLU A 52 10.97 -19.44 -3.65
N GLU A 53 11.09 -20.76 -3.46
CA GLU A 53 12.31 -21.38 -2.91
C GLU A 53 13.53 -21.12 -3.81
N ILE A 54 13.36 -21.13 -5.13
CA ILE A 54 14.44 -20.83 -6.09
C ILE A 54 14.86 -19.36 -6.01
N THR A 55 13.89 -18.44 -5.93
CA THR A 55 14.14 -17.00 -5.82
C THR A 55 14.78 -16.65 -4.48
N GLN A 56 14.36 -17.27 -3.38
CA GLN A 56 14.97 -17.08 -2.07
C GLN A 56 16.42 -17.57 -2.06
N LEU A 57 16.70 -18.74 -2.64
CA LEU A 57 18.08 -19.24 -2.77
C LEU A 57 18.95 -18.26 -3.57
N GLN A 58 18.45 -17.71 -4.67
CA GLN A 58 19.17 -16.72 -5.47
C GLN A 58 19.55 -15.48 -4.66
N HIS A 59 18.63 -15.00 -3.81
CA HIS A 59 18.89 -13.88 -2.93
C HIS A 59 19.96 -14.23 -1.89
N ASP A 60 19.80 -15.36 -1.20
CA ASP A 60 20.73 -15.80 -0.15
C ASP A 60 22.17 -16.00 -0.67
N PHE A 61 22.35 -16.57 -1.87
CA PHE A 61 23.67 -16.78 -2.45
C PHE A 61 24.36 -15.46 -2.86
N VAL A 62 23.57 -14.47 -3.30
CA VAL A 62 24.08 -13.15 -3.66
C VAL A 62 24.45 -12.34 -2.40
N GLU A 63 23.63 -12.41 -1.35
CA GLU A 63 23.94 -11.74 -0.07
C GLU A 63 25.18 -12.31 0.62
N GLU A 64 25.37 -13.63 0.59
CA GLU A 64 26.54 -14.29 1.17
C GLU A 64 27.81 -14.21 0.30
N GLY A 65 27.67 -13.77 -0.95
CA GLY A 65 28.77 -13.64 -1.91
C GLY A 65 29.42 -14.98 -2.31
N SER A 66 28.72 -16.10 -2.10
CA SER A 66 29.26 -17.45 -2.31
C SER A 66 29.08 -17.97 -3.76
N ILE A 67 27.99 -17.58 -4.43
CA ILE A 67 27.72 -17.88 -5.85
C ILE A 67 27.08 -16.64 -6.48
N SER A 68 27.57 -16.18 -7.63
CA SER A 68 26.94 -15.06 -8.34
C SER A 68 25.62 -15.46 -9.00
N ALA A 69 24.71 -14.50 -9.20
CA ALA A 69 23.44 -14.74 -9.89
C ALA A 69 23.62 -15.37 -11.28
N LYS A 70 24.71 -15.03 -12.00
CA LYS A 70 25.05 -15.60 -13.31
C LYS A 70 25.51 -17.06 -13.21
N GLU A 71 26.33 -17.39 -12.22
CA GLU A 71 26.79 -18.77 -12.00
C GLU A 71 25.65 -19.68 -11.56
N LEU A 72 24.75 -19.17 -10.73
CA LEU A 72 23.58 -19.93 -10.28
C LEU A 72 22.59 -20.20 -11.43
N GLN A 73 22.38 -19.22 -12.31
CA GLN A 73 21.62 -19.41 -13.54
C GLN A 73 22.29 -20.45 -14.46
N HIS A 74 23.62 -20.46 -14.53
CA HIS A 74 24.38 -21.45 -15.30
C HIS A 74 24.24 -22.87 -14.74
N LEU A 75 24.40 -23.04 -13.42
CA LEU A 75 24.21 -24.32 -12.72
C LEU A 75 22.80 -24.86 -12.92
N TYR A 76 21.79 -24.00 -12.80
CA TYR A 76 20.40 -24.36 -13.04
C TYR A 76 20.19 -24.87 -14.47
N HIS A 77 20.72 -24.17 -15.48
CA HIS A 77 20.59 -24.61 -16.87
C HIS A 77 21.34 -25.91 -17.17
N GLN A 78 22.58 -26.04 -16.67
CA GLN A 78 23.41 -27.23 -16.87
C GLN A 78 22.83 -28.48 -16.20
N HIS A 79 22.20 -28.32 -15.04
CA HIS A 79 21.65 -29.41 -14.24
C HIS A 79 20.12 -29.46 -14.27
N SER A 80 19.51 -28.85 -15.29
CA SER A 80 18.05 -28.78 -15.48
C SER A 80 17.38 -30.16 -15.41
N ALA A 81 18.06 -31.23 -15.84
CA ALA A 81 17.57 -32.61 -15.76
C ALA A 81 17.35 -33.15 -14.33
N ILE A 82 17.95 -32.53 -13.31
CA ILE A 82 17.70 -32.86 -11.89
C ILE A 82 16.39 -32.21 -11.42
N PHE A 83 16.05 -31.05 -11.97
CA PHE A 83 14.90 -30.24 -11.54
C PHE A 83 13.69 -30.36 -12.49
N GLN A 84 13.86 -31.05 -13.62
CA GLN A 84 12.85 -31.19 -14.66
C GLN A 84 11.64 -31.98 -14.16
N GLY A 85 10.49 -31.33 -14.04
CA GLY A 85 9.24 -31.92 -13.52
C GLY A 85 9.11 -31.91 -11.98
N ALA A 86 10.14 -31.44 -11.26
CA ALA A 86 10.10 -31.24 -9.81
C ALA A 86 9.63 -29.83 -9.41
N ILE A 87 9.62 -28.88 -10.36
CA ILE A 87 9.10 -27.53 -10.12
C ILE A 87 7.58 -27.60 -10.09
N VAL A 88 7.00 -27.33 -8.92
CA VAL A 88 5.56 -27.16 -8.78
C VAL A 88 5.28 -25.67 -8.83
N GLU A 89 4.60 -25.24 -9.87
CA GLU A 89 3.89 -23.96 -9.87
C GLU A 89 2.74 -24.09 -8.89
N ASP A 90 2.85 -23.45 -7.72
CA ASP A 90 1.72 -23.40 -6.79
C ASP A 90 0.54 -22.71 -7.51
N GLY A 91 -0.59 -23.43 -7.50
CA GLY A 91 -1.52 -23.43 -8.62
C GLY A 91 -2.21 -22.11 -8.95
N THR A 92 -2.51 -21.93 -10.23
CA THR A 92 -3.81 -21.47 -10.75
C THR A 92 -3.84 -21.64 -12.26
N GLN A 93 -4.86 -22.31 -12.79
CA GLN A 93 -5.13 -22.39 -14.23
C GLN A 93 -5.69 -21.08 -14.82
N ASN A 94 -5.42 -19.94 -14.21
CA ASN A 94 -5.71 -18.61 -14.72
C ASN A 94 -4.42 -17.80 -14.57
N GLY A 95 -3.98 -17.11 -15.64
CA GLY A 95 -2.69 -16.40 -15.69
C GLY A 95 -2.39 -15.55 -14.45
N ARG A 96 -1.09 -15.31 -14.21
CA ARG A 96 -0.55 -14.56 -13.05
C ARG A 96 -1.47 -13.40 -12.71
N LEU A 97 -1.88 -13.25 -11.45
CA LEU A 97 -2.87 -12.25 -11.00
C LEU A 97 -2.54 -10.83 -11.50
N GLU A 98 -1.24 -10.49 -11.56
CA GLU A 98 -0.70 -9.23 -12.08
C GLU A 98 -0.87 -8.99 -13.60
N GLU A 99 -1.27 -10.01 -14.35
CA GLU A 99 -1.55 -9.93 -15.80
C GLU A 99 -3.06 -9.86 -16.08
N GLN A 100 -3.91 -10.01 -15.05
CA GLN A 100 -5.35 -9.97 -15.20
C GLN A 100 -5.83 -8.52 -15.35
N PRO A 101 -6.59 -8.19 -16.41
CA PRO A 101 -7.21 -6.88 -16.54
C PRO A 101 -8.02 -6.49 -15.30
N GLY A 102 -7.80 -5.25 -14.88
CA GLY A 102 -8.39 -4.67 -13.68
C GLY A 102 -7.63 -4.92 -12.37
N HIS A 103 -6.80 -5.96 -12.27
CA HIS A 103 -6.04 -6.18 -11.04
C HIS A 103 -5.17 -4.95 -10.73
N PRO A 104 -5.06 -4.48 -9.47
CA PRO A 104 -4.33 -3.25 -9.18
C PRO A 104 -2.89 -3.23 -9.71
N VAL A 105 -2.13 -4.32 -9.52
CA VAL A 105 -0.76 -4.44 -10.07
C VAL A 105 -0.74 -4.38 -11.59
N HIS A 106 -1.72 -4.99 -12.28
CA HIS A 106 -1.82 -4.90 -13.73
C HIS A 106 -2.01 -3.44 -14.17
N THR A 107 -2.86 -2.70 -13.47
CA THR A 107 -3.08 -1.26 -13.71
C THR A 107 -1.81 -0.45 -13.46
N PHE A 108 -1.11 -0.64 -12.34
CA PHE A 108 0.15 0.05 -12.08
C PHE A 108 1.21 -0.24 -13.17
N LYS A 109 1.37 -1.50 -13.58
CA LYS A 109 2.28 -1.88 -14.68
C LYS A 109 1.87 -1.24 -16.02
N ARG A 110 0.57 -1.07 -16.29
CA ARG A 110 0.09 -0.35 -17.48
C ARG A 110 0.48 1.12 -17.45
N GLU A 111 0.31 1.78 -16.31
CA GLU A 111 0.72 3.17 -16.17
C GLU A 111 2.23 3.33 -16.29
N ASN A 112 3.02 2.44 -15.70
CA ASN A 112 4.47 2.44 -15.85
C ASN A 112 4.91 2.35 -17.31
N ARG A 113 4.20 1.55 -18.13
CA ARG A 113 4.45 1.50 -19.58
C ARG A 113 4.11 2.80 -20.30
N GLU A 114 3.04 3.50 -19.91
CA GLU A 114 2.70 4.79 -20.52
C GLU A 114 3.64 5.92 -20.07
N ILE A 115 4.07 5.91 -18.81
CA ILE A 115 5.10 6.81 -18.29
C ILE A 115 6.42 6.56 -19.04
N ASP A 116 6.88 5.31 -19.14
CA ASP A 116 8.11 4.96 -19.87
C ASP A 116 8.05 5.38 -21.36
N LYS A 117 6.89 5.21 -22.01
CA LYS A 117 6.67 5.72 -23.38
C LYS A 117 6.76 7.24 -23.45
N LEU A 118 6.20 7.97 -22.48
CA LEU A 118 6.29 9.43 -22.41
C LEU A 118 7.76 9.87 -22.28
N LEU A 119 8.51 9.22 -21.38
CA LEU A 119 9.94 9.51 -21.17
C LEU A 119 10.77 9.22 -22.43
N SER A 120 10.68 8.00 -22.96
CA SER A 120 11.56 7.53 -24.04
C SER A 120 11.18 8.05 -25.42
N LYS A 121 9.89 8.15 -25.74
CA LYS A 121 9.42 8.49 -27.11
C LYS A 121 9.13 9.97 -27.31
N LYS A 122 8.91 10.73 -26.23
CA LYS A 122 8.65 12.18 -26.31
C LYS A 122 9.72 12.98 -25.59
N LEU A 123 9.81 12.87 -24.27
CA LEU A 123 10.63 13.77 -23.46
C LEU A 123 12.11 13.70 -23.84
N GLN A 124 12.67 12.49 -24.00
CA GLN A 124 14.06 12.29 -24.45
C GLN A 124 14.30 12.86 -25.86
N VAL A 125 13.36 12.64 -26.79
CA VAL A 125 13.47 13.11 -28.18
C VAL A 125 13.39 14.64 -28.25
N HIS A 126 12.51 15.25 -27.48
CA HIS A 126 12.37 16.70 -27.39
C HIS A 126 13.56 17.33 -26.66
N LEU A 127 14.12 16.65 -25.65
CA LEU A 127 15.36 17.07 -24.99
C LEU A 127 16.53 17.08 -25.97
N GLU A 128 16.71 16.04 -26.78
CA GLU A 128 17.79 15.99 -27.80
C GLU A 128 17.67 17.10 -28.85
N LYS A 129 16.44 17.47 -29.23
CA LYS A 129 16.19 18.61 -30.13
C LYS A 129 16.52 19.93 -29.44
N PHE A 130 16.08 20.10 -28.20
CA PHE A 130 16.42 21.26 -27.39
C PHE A 130 17.93 21.41 -27.20
N MET A 131 18.66 20.31 -26.95
CA MET A 131 20.12 20.28 -26.83
C MET A 131 20.82 20.80 -28.08
N LYS A 132 20.27 20.54 -29.27
CA LYS A 132 20.79 21.09 -30.54
C LYS A 132 20.43 22.57 -30.69
N GLU A 133 19.18 22.92 -30.39
CA GLU A 133 18.63 24.26 -30.57
C GLU A 133 17.53 24.56 -29.54
N ASP A 134 17.72 25.59 -28.73
CA ASP A 134 16.80 26.06 -27.69
C ASP A 134 15.69 26.98 -28.25
N SER A 135 15.18 26.64 -29.45
CA SER A 135 14.11 27.39 -30.10
C SER A 135 12.84 27.39 -29.25
N THR A 136 12.02 28.42 -29.40
CA THR A 136 10.72 28.54 -28.71
C THR A 136 9.83 27.32 -28.94
N GLU A 137 9.89 26.71 -30.13
CA GLU A 137 9.16 25.48 -30.43
C GLU A 137 9.64 24.29 -29.58
N ASN A 138 10.96 24.10 -29.44
CA ASN A 138 11.52 23.01 -28.65
C ASN A 138 11.25 23.21 -27.14
N ILE A 139 11.28 24.45 -26.65
CA ILE A 139 10.90 24.78 -25.28
C ILE A 139 9.43 24.42 -25.01
N TYR A 140 8.52 24.80 -25.92
CA TYR A 140 7.11 24.47 -25.76
C TYR A 140 6.83 22.97 -25.80
N LYS A 141 7.53 22.20 -26.64
CA LYS A 141 7.43 20.74 -26.67
C LYS A 141 7.88 20.09 -25.35
N LEU A 142 9.01 20.54 -24.79
CA LEU A 142 9.44 20.09 -23.46
C LEU A 142 8.43 20.45 -22.38
N MET A 143 7.89 21.66 -22.44
CA MET A 143 6.89 22.11 -21.46
C MET A 143 5.60 21.30 -21.57
N GLU A 144 5.16 20.92 -22.77
CA GLU A 144 4.03 20.03 -23.00
C GLU A 144 4.27 18.64 -22.37
N ASP A 145 5.43 18.03 -22.63
CA ASP A 145 5.77 16.72 -22.07
C ASP A 145 5.84 16.74 -20.54
N ILE A 146 6.45 17.78 -19.95
CA ILE A 146 6.54 17.95 -18.50
C ILE A 146 5.17 18.20 -17.87
N ASN A 147 4.31 18.99 -18.53
CA ASN A 147 2.94 19.19 -18.05
C ASN A 147 2.14 17.87 -18.07
N LEU A 148 2.35 17.02 -19.08
CA LEU A 148 1.73 15.70 -19.13
C LEU A 148 2.29 14.77 -18.04
N LEU A 149 3.59 14.84 -17.76
CA LEU A 149 4.24 14.04 -16.73
C LEU A 149 3.79 14.41 -15.30
N LEU A 150 3.26 15.62 -15.06
CA LEU A 150 2.65 15.97 -13.76
C LEU A 150 1.51 15.02 -13.35
N ASP A 151 0.90 14.30 -14.30
CA ASP A 151 -0.13 13.31 -14.01
C ASP A 151 0.38 12.11 -13.18
N ILE A 152 1.71 11.94 -13.09
CA ILE A 152 2.37 10.93 -12.25
C ILE A 152 1.98 11.03 -10.77
N GLU A 153 1.51 12.20 -10.33
CA GLU A 153 0.99 12.41 -8.97
C GLU A 153 -0.10 11.38 -8.62
N LYS A 154 -0.99 11.04 -9.56
CA LYS A 154 -2.05 10.04 -9.31
C LYS A 154 -1.45 8.65 -9.07
N HIS A 155 -0.43 8.28 -9.85
CA HIS A 155 0.25 6.99 -9.70
C HIS A 155 0.91 6.87 -8.33
N TYR A 156 1.74 7.86 -7.96
CA TYR A 156 2.42 7.88 -6.66
C TYR A 156 1.44 7.97 -5.50
N SER A 157 0.43 8.83 -5.60
CA SER A 157 -0.60 8.95 -4.56
C SER A 157 -1.32 7.62 -4.30
N ARG A 158 -1.68 6.85 -5.33
CA ARG A 158 -2.28 5.52 -5.12
C ARG A 158 -1.31 4.53 -4.50
N LYS A 159 -0.06 4.49 -4.97
CA LYS A 159 0.97 3.62 -4.41
C LYS A 159 1.16 3.91 -2.91
N GLU A 160 1.27 5.19 -2.55
CA GLU A 160 1.48 5.68 -1.19
C GLU A 160 0.28 5.46 -0.28
N ASN A 161 -0.94 5.64 -0.78
CA ASN A 161 -2.15 5.57 0.05
C ASN A 161 -2.82 4.19 0.02
N LEU A 162 -2.57 3.36 -1.00
CA LEU A 162 -3.26 2.08 -1.20
C LEU A 162 -2.32 0.86 -1.19
N ILE A 163 -1.02 0.99 -1.41
CA ILE A 163 -0.09 -0.16 -1.34
C ILE A 163 0.76 -0.11 -0.06
N PHE A 164 1.39 1.03 0.22
CA PHE A 164 2.28 1.14 1.38
C PHE A 164 1.60 0.78 2.72
N PRO A 165 0.35 1.22 3.03
CA PRO A 165 -0.25 0.91 4.32
C PRO A 165 -0.46 -0.59 4.55
N TYR A 166 -0.73 -1.35 3.49
CA TYR A 166 -0.87 -2.80 3.59
C TYR A 166 0.49 -3.49 3.75
N LEU A 167 1.54 -3.06 3.05
CA LEU A 167 2.89 -3.58 3.28
C LEU A 167 3.38 -3.31 4.72
N GLU A 168 3.09 -2.13 5.25
CA GLU A 168 3.42 -1.75 6.63
C GLU A 168 2.67 -2.60 7.66
N LYS A 169 1.41 -2.98 7.37
CA LYS A 169 0.65 -3.94 8.19
C LYS A 169 1.33 -5.31 8.25
N TYR A 170 2.06 -5.70 7.20
CA TYR A 170 2.89 -6.91 7.15
C TYR A 170 4.31 -6.70 7.73
N GLY A 171 4.59 -5.54 8.33
CA GLY A 171 5.90 -5.24 8.93
C GLY A 171 6.98 -4.80 7.93
N ILE A 172 6.60 -4.49 6.68
CA ILE A 172 7.52 -4.12 5.60
C ILE A 172 7.58 -2.59 5.48
N PHE A 173 8.53 -1.97 6.18
CA PHE A 173 8.66 -0.49 6.25
C PHE A 173 9.78 0.11 5.39
N GLY A 174 10.83 -0.68 5.10
CA GLY A 174 12.02 -0.19 4.41
C GLY A 174 11.74 0.32 2.99
N PRO A 175 11.09 -0.48 2.12
CA PRO A 175 10.71 -0.07 0.78
C PRO A 175 9.74 1.13 0.77
N THR A 176 8.72 1.14 1.64
CA THR A 176 7.69 2.19 1.66
C THR A 176 8.28 3.55 2.00
N THR A 177 9.11 3.61 3.06
CA THR A 177 9.73 4.87 3.51
C THR A 177 10.72 5.43 2.48
N ASN A 178 11.55 4.57 1.89
CA ASN A 178 12.56 5.03 0.93
C ASN A 178 11.95 5.43 -0.41
N MET A 179 10.94 4.70 -0.89
CA MET A 179 10.27 5.04 -2.16
C MET A 179 9.48 6.35 -2.03
N TRP A 180 8.74 6.56 -0.94
CA TRP A 180 8.02 7.83 -0.72
C TRP A 180 8.96 9.03 -0.82
N ARG A 181 10.12 8.96 -0.15
CA ARG A 181 11.11 10.05 -0.21
C ARG A 181 11.59 10.33 -1.63
N ILE A 182 11.77 9.30 -2.45
CA ILE A 182 12.19 9.45 -3.85
C ILE A 182 11.03 10.03 -4.68
N ASP A 183 9.79 9.60 -4.44
CA ASP A 183 8.59 10.14 -5.09
C ASP A 183 8.49 11.66 -4.84
N ASP A 184 8.75 12.14 -3.62
CA ASP A 184 8.79 13.57 -3.30
C ASP A 184 9.88 14.32 -4.07
N PHE A 185 11.09 13.77 -4.17
CA PHE A 185 12.16 14.38 -4.97
C PHE A 185 11.82 14.45 -6.46
N ILE A 186 11.17 13.41 -7.00
CA ILE A 186 10.71 13.39 -8.38
C ILE A 186 9.65 14.47 -8.61
N ARG A 187 8.65 14.58 -7.72
CA ARG A 187 7.60 15.62 -7.80
C ARG A 187 8.20 17.02 -7.83
N ASP A 188 9.15 17.29 -6.94
CA ASP A 188 9.79 18.59 -6.85
C ASP A 188 10.65 18.89 -8.08
N ALA A 189 11.36 17.89 -8.61
CA ALA A 189 12.15 18.05 -9.84
C ALA A 189 11.28 18.30 -11.09
N ILE A 190 10.13 17.65 -11.21
CA ILE A 190 9.19 17.90 -12.32
C ILE A 190 8.64 19.35 -12.23
N LYS A 191 8.29 19.81 -11.03
CA LYS A 191 7.83 21.20 -10.79
C LYS A 191 8.94 22.22 -11.10
N ASP A 192 10.17 21.96 -10.66
CA ASP A 192 11.33 22.81 -10.95
C ASP A 192 11.61 22.88 -12.45
N CYS A 193 11.58 21.73 -13.15
CA CYS A 193 11.74 21.67 -14.59
C CYS A 193 10.70 22.55 -15.31
N ARG A 194 9.42 22.41 -14.93
CA ARG A 194 8.34 23.26 -15.48
C ARG A 194 8.60 24.74 -15.22
N GLN A 195 8.99 25.11 -14.01
CA GLN A 195 9.25 26.51 -13.66
C GLN A 195 10.41 27.10 -14.44
N LYS A 196 11.50 26.33 -14.64
CA LYS A 196 12.65 26.76 -15.44
C LYS A 196 12.31 26.89 -16.92
N LEU A 197 11.48 26.00 -17.48
CA LEU A 197 11.00 26.11 -18.87
C LEU A 197 10.12 27.34 -19.08
N VAL A 198 9.21 27.65 -18.14
CA VAL A 198 8.34 28.84 -18.21
C VAL A 198 9.15 30.14 -18.14
N ASN A 199 10.19 30.17 -17.30
CA ASN A 199 11.04 31.35 -17.09
C ASN A 199 12.36 31.26 -17.85
N TYR A 200 12.39 30.54 -18.98
CA TYR A 200 13.64 30.29 -19.69
C TYR A 200 14.25 31.58 -20.24
N GLN A 201 15.51 31.84 -19.89
CA GLN A 201 16.28 33.03 -20.29
C GLN A 201 17.63 32.66 -20.96
N GLY A 202 17.76 31.44 -21.49
CA GLY A 202 18.97 30.98 -22.18
C GLY A 202 19.89 30.06 -21.37
N ASP A 203 19.57 29.74 -20.10
CA ASP A 203 20.32 28.77 -19.29
C ASP A 203 19.98 27.33 -19.69
N LYS A 204 20.58 26.89 -20.79
CA LYS A 204 20.31 25.62 -21.45
C LYS A 204 20.76 24.43 -20.60
N GLU A 205 21.93 24.52 -19.99
CA GLU A 205 22.54 23.48 -19.17
C GLU A 205 21.67 23.15 -17.95
N ALA A 206 21.07 24.15 -17.31
CA ALA A 206 20.19 23.91 -16.16
C ALA A 206 18.93 23.12 -16.53
N ILE A 207 18.34 23.37 -17.70
CA ILE A 207 17.20 22.60 -18.22
C ILE A 207 17.62 21.16 -18.52
N ILE A 208 18.75 20.99 -19.21
CA ILE A 208 19.25 19.66 -19.57
C ILE A 208 19.52 18.82 -18.31
N ALA A 209 20.13 19.42 -17.29
CA ALA A 209 20.43 18.73 -16.04
C ALA A 209 19.16 18.26 -15.32
N VAL A 210 18.16 19.13 -15.16
CA VAL A 210 16.92 18.78 -14.44
C VAL A 210 16.07 17.77 -15.22
N VAL A 211 15.97 17.90 -16.55
CA VAL A 211 15.21 16.94 -17.37
C VAL A 211 15.86 15.55 -17.31
N ASN A 212 17.19 15.46 -17.44
CA ASN A 212 17.89 14.18 -17.32
C ASN A 212 17.70 13.54 -15.94
N TYR A 213 17.74 14.35 -14.87
CA TYR A 213 17.46 13.88 -13.52
C TYR A 213 16.05 13.29 -13.40
N VAL A 214 15.03 14.00 -13.92
CA VAL A 214 13.65 13.52 -13.94
C VAL A 214 13.54 12.20 -14.70
N ILE A 215 14.10 12.10 -15.91
CA ILE A 215 14.07 10.86 -16.71
C ILE A 215 14.70 9.70 -15.93
N GLN A 216 15.88 9.92 -15.34
CA GLN A 216 16.62 8.89 -14.61
C GLN A 216 15.86 8.41 -13.37
N GLU A 217 15.36 9.34 -12.54
CA GLU A 217 14.71 8.98 -11.28
C GLU A 217 13.33 8.33 -11.52
N VAL A 218 12.55 8.82 -12.49
CA VAL A 218 11.26 8.20 -12.84
C VAL A 218 11.47 6.78 -13.39
N ALA A 219 12.41 6.59 -14.32
CA ALA A 219 12.75 5.25 -14.83
C ALA A 219 13.27 4.34 -13.69
N GLY A 220 14.07 4.90 -12.79
CA GLY A 220 14.55 4.21 -11.60
C GLY A 220 13.44 3.84 -10.62
N MET A 221 12.36 4.62 -10.52
CA MET A 221 11.19 4.30 -9.71
C MET A 221 10.35 3.19 -10.33
N ILE A 222 10.10 3.24 -11.65
CA ILE A 222 9.41 2.17 -12.40
C ILE A 222 10.10 0.82 -12.14
N TYR A 223 11.42 0.78 -12.24
CA TYR A 223 12.18 -0.46 -11.97
C TYR A 223 11.96 -0.97 -10.53
N LYS A 224 12.03 -0.07 -9.53
CA LYS A 224 11.84 -0.44 -8.12
C LYS A 224 10.42 -0.95 -7.87
N GLU A 225 9.42 -0.32 -8.47
CA GLU A 225 8.03 -0.72 -8.35
C GLU A 225 7.80 -2.12 -8.93
N GLU A 226 8.25 -2.36 -10.17
CA GLU A 226 8.00 -3.63 -10.86
C GLU A 226 8.81 -4.80 -10.31
N ASN A 227 10.02 -4.56 -9.80
CA ASN A 227 10.93 -5.63 -9.38
C ASN A 227 11.03 -5.79 -7.87
N ILE A 228 10.52 -4.84 -7.07
CA ILE A 228 10.62 -4.89 -5.60
C ILE A 228 9.23 -4.73 -5.00
N LEU A 229 8.56 -3.60 -5.24
CA LEU A 229 7.32 -3.27 -4.53
C LEU A 229 6.17 -4.20 -4.89
N PHE A 230 5.87 -4.37 -6.17
CA PHE A 230 4.73 -5.18 -6.61
C PHE A 230 4.93 -6.67 -6.31
N PRO A 231 6.12 -7.28 -6.52
CA PRO A 231 6.36 -8.64 -6.06
C PRO A 231 6.15 -8.81 -4.54
N MET A 232 6.65 -7.87 -3.73
CA MET A 232 6.40 -7.89 -2.29
C MET A 232 4.91 -7.79 -1.95
N ALA A 233 4.18 -6.90 -2.62
CA ALA A 233 2.74 -6.76 -2.42
C ALA A 233 1.97 -8.02 -2.83
N LEU A 234 2.29 -8.61 -3.98
CA LEU A 234 1.65 -9.85 -4.46
C LEU A 234 1.84 -11.02 -3.51
N ASN A 235 3.03 -11.15 -2.92
CA ASN A 235 3.35 -12.23 -2.00
C ASN A 235 2.71 -12.07 -0.62
N ASN A 236 2.33 -10.86 -0.23
CA ASN A 236 1.81 -10.58 1.11
C ASN A 236 0.31 -10.29 1.13
N PHE A 237 -0.25 -9.67 0.09
CA PHE A 237 -1.63 -9.18 0.14
C PHE A 237 -2.63 -10.28 -0.14
N THR A 238 -3.73 -10.24 0.61
CA THR A 238 -4.88 -11.12 0.39
C THR A 238 -5.73 -10.63 -0.78
N GLU A 239 -6.51 -11.53 -1.39
CA GLU A 239 -7.44 -11.17 -2.48
C GLU A 239 -8.44 -10.08 -2.06
N ASP A 240 -8.93 -10.10 -0.81
CA ASP A 240 -9.82 -9.07 -0.26
C ASP A 240 -9.14 -7.69 -0.17
N GLU A 241 -7.83 -7.65 0.13
CA GLU A 241 -7.06 -6.41 0.16
C GLU A 241 -6.90 -5.87 -1.27
N TRP A 242 -6.62 -6.74 -2.25
CA TRP A 242 -6.58 -6.34 -3.67
C TRP A 242 -7.92 -5.81 -4.19
N VAL A 243 -9.04 -6.42 -3.80
CA VAL A 243 -10.38 -5.92 -4.19
C VAL A 243 -10.64 -4.53 -3.62
N LYS A 244 -10.22 -4.27 -2.37
CA LYS A 244 -10.33 -2.95 -1.75
C LYS A 244 -9.46 -1.92 -2.47
N ILE A 245 -8.20 -2.26 -2.74
CA ILE A 245 -7.27 -1.40 -3.49
C ILE A 245 -7.84 -1.08 -4.88
N ALA A 246 -8.43 -2.07 -5.56
CA ALA A 246 -9.06 -1.86 -6.86
C ALA A 246 -10.22 -0.86 -6.78
N HIS A 247 -11.11 -0.99 -5.79
CA HIS A 247 -12.23 -0.06 -5.60
C HIS A 247 -11.79 1.35 -5.19
N GLU A 248 -10.79 1.47 -4.32
CA GLU A 248 -10.32 2.78 -3.82
C GLU A 248 -9.44 3.51 -4.84
N SER A 249 -8.93 2.82 -5.87
CA SER A 249 -8.11 3.43 -6.93
C SER A 249 -8.87 4.48 -7.75
N ASP A 250 -10.18 4.29 -7.95
CA ASP A 250 -11.03 5.23 -8.69
C ASP A 250 -11.20 6.58 -7.97
N GLU A 251 -11.07 6.62 -6.64
CA GLU A 251 -11.18 7.87 -5.87
C GLU A 251 -9.99 8.81 -6.10
N ILE A 252 -8.82 8.26 -6.43
CA ILE A 252 -7.59 9.02 -6.73
C ILE A 252 -7.46 9.25 -8.24
N GLY A 253 -7.85 8.28 -9.05
CA GLY A 253 -7.76 8.31 -10.51
C GLY A 253 -6.49 7.65 -11.07
N PHE A 254 -6.33 7.69 -12.40
CA PHE A 254 -5.28 6.98 -13.12
C PHE A 254 -4.33 7.94 -13.86
N CYS A 255 -3.06 7.53 -13.95
CA CYS A 255 -1.99 8.27 -14.60
C CYS A 255 -1.89 7.87 -16.07
N LEU A 256 -2.08 8.83 -16.99
CA LEU A 256 -1.93 8.66 -18.44
C LEU A 256 -2.82 7.58 -19.09
N ILE A 257 -3.83 7.06 -18.38
CA ILE A 257 -4.82 6.10 -18.88
C ILE A 257 -6.24 6.53 -18.46
N ASP A 258 -7.24 6.18 -19.27
CA ASP A 258 -8.62 6.67 -19.07
C ASP A 258 -9.34 6.00 -17.88
N SER A 259 -9.18 4.68 -17.70
CA SER A 259 -9.70 3.93 -16.54
C SER A 259 -9.12 2.51 -16.46
N ALA A 260 -9.13 1.91 -15.26
CA ALA A 260 -8.94 0.47 -15.11
C ALA A 260 -10.23 -0.30 -15.46
N GLU A 261 -10.08 -1.55 -15.88
CA GLU A 261 -11.23 -2.48 -15.98
C GLU A 261 -11.63 -2.94 -14.56
N VAL A 262 -12.89 -3.31 -14.37
CA VAL A 262 -13.35 -3.82 -13.06
C VAL A 262 -12.82 -5.23 -12.86
N TRP A 263 -11.90 -5.40 -11.93
CA TRP A 263 -11.42 -6.72 -11.53
C TRP A 263 -12.48 -7.47 -10.72
N LYS A 264 -12.78 -8.69 -11.15
CA LYS A 264 -13.67 -9.61 -10.45
C LYS A 264 -12.90 -10.90 -10.21
N PRO A 265 -12.34 -11.11 -9.01
CA PRO A 265 -11.68 -12.37 -8.72
C PRO A 265 -12.65 -13.55 -8.85
N GLU A 266 -12.18 -14.67 -9.40
CA GLU A 266 -12.93 -15.93 -9.42
C GLU A 266 -12.99 -16.53 -8.00
N ARG A 267 -13.87 -16.00 -7.16
CA ARG A 267 -14.16 -16.64 -5.88
C ARG A 267 -14.92 -17.94 -6.12
N LYS A 268 -14.34 -19.08 -5.75
CA LYS A 268 -15.17 -20.15 -5.16
C LYS A 268 -15.89 -19.48 -3.99
N ALA A 269 -17.20 -19.32 -4.11
CA ALA A 269 -18.03 -18.61 -3.14
C ALA A 269 -17.73 -19.09 -1.71
N LEU A 270 -16.83 -18.39 -1.02
CA LEU A 270 -16.85 -18.29 0.42
C LEU A 270 -18.07 -17.43 0.68
N GLU A 271 -19.09 -18.06 1.26
CA GLU A 271 -20.39 -17.48 1.55
C GLU A 271 -20.25 -16.02 1.99
N GLU A 272 -20.98 -15.10 1.35
CA GLU A 272 -21.20 -13.69 1.79
C GLU A 272 -21.91 -13.60 3.17
N LYS A 273 -21.79 -14.64 4.01
CA LYS A 273 -22.33 -14.77 5.35
C LYS A 273 -21.25 -14.72 6.42
N ALA A 274 -20.25 -13.87 6.24
CA ALA A 274 -19.65 -13.22 7.40
C ALA A 274 -20.65 -12.18 7.96
N ILE A 275 -21.71 -12.68 8.61
CA ILE A 275 -22.71 -11.94 9.42
C ILE A 275 -23.24 -10.65 8.77
N SER A 276 -23.78 -10.73 7.55
CA SER A 276 -24.53 -9.62 6.93
C SER A 276 -26.04 -9.69 7.20
N GLU A 277 -26.54 -10.86 7.62
CA GLU A 277 -27.94 -11.11 7.96
C GLU A 277 -28.08 -11.47 9.43
N GLY A 278 -28.45 -10.48 10.25
CA GLY A 278 -28.67 -10.68 11.68
C GLY A 278 -29.23 -9.42 12.35
N TYR A 279 -29.97 -9.62 13.44
CA TYR A 279 -30.40 -8.56 14.33
C TYR A 279 -29.48 -8.51 15.54
N ILE A 280 -28.95 -7.33 15.85
CA ILE A 280 -28.25 -7.04 17.09
C ILE A 280 -29.29 -6.63 18.12
N LYS A 281 -29.43 -7.43 19.17
CA LYS A 281 -30.21 -7.07 20.36
C LYS A 281 -29.31 -6.34 21.34
N MET A 282 -29.61 -5.07 21.55
CA MET A 282 -29.04 -4.22 22.61
C MET A 282 -30.05 -4.13 23.76
N GLU A 283 -29.64 -3.60 24.91
CA GLU A 283 -30.53 -3.46 26.07
C GLU A 283 -31.77 -2.61 25.76
N THR A 284 -31.62 -1.59 24.92
CA THR A 284 -32.65 -0.59 24.61
C THR A 284 -33.37 -0.84 23.29
N GLY A 285 -33.04 -1.89 22.54
CA GLY A 285 -33.66 -2.14 21.25
C GLY A 285 -33.00 -3.21 20.42
N ILE A 286 -33.56 -3.44 19.23
CA ILE A 286 -33.08 -4.45 18.28
C ILE A 286 -32.95 -3.79 16.92
N LEU A 287 -31.77 -3.86 16.31
CA LEU A 287 -31.49 -3.30 14.99
C LEU A 287 -30.81 -4.36 14.12
N SER A 288 -31.11 -4.38 12.82
CA SER A 288 -30.22 -5.06 11.88
C SER A 288 -28.88 -4.32 11.77
N LEU A 289 -27.82 -5.02 11.36
CA LEU A 289 -26.50 -4.40 11.09
C LEU A 289 -26.64 -3.19 10.14
N LYS A 290 -27.43 -3.35 9.08
CA LYS A 290 -27.70 -2.30 8.09
C LYS A 290 -28.37 -1.07 8.70
N GLN A 291 -29.32 -1.26 9.62
CA GLN A 291 -29.97 -0.14 10.31
C GLN A 291 -29.01 0.60 11.24
N LEU A 292 -28.15 -0.14 11.96
CA LEU A 292 -27.15 0.45 12.85
C LEU A 292 -26.15 1.31 12.05
N GLU A 293 -25.64 0.79 10.94
CA GLU A 293 -24.73 1.52 10.06
C GLU A 293 -25.40 2.79 9.50
N LEU A 294 -26.63 2.67 9.01
CA LEU A 294 -27.36 3.82 8.48
C LEU A 294 -27.63 4.89 9.54
N LEU A 295 -27.93 4.49 10.79
CA LEU A 295 -28.14 5.42 11.90
C LEU A 295 -26.86 6.23 12.14
N LEU A 296 -25.72 5.56 12.30
CA LEU A 296 -24.43 6.21 12.56
C LEU A 296 -23.99 7.13 11.43
N ASN A 297 -24.24 6.76 10.17
CA ASN A 297 -23.94 7.59 9.00
C ASN A 297 -24.86 8.81 8.83
N HIS A 298 -26.04 8.83 9.47
CA HIS A 298 -26.99 9.95 9.42
C HIS A 298 -26.88 10.91 10.60
N LEU A 299 -26.05 10.61 11.60
CA LEU A 299 -25.78 11.56 12.67
C LEU A 299 -25.11 12.81 12.09
N PRO A 300 -25.42 14.02 12.59
CA PRO A 300 -24.81 15.27 12.13
C PRO A 300 -23.39 15.47 12.70
N VAL A 301 -22.65 14.37 12.86
CA VAL A 301 -21.34 14.27 13.50
C VAL A 301 -20.56 13.13 12.85
N ASP A 302 -19.25 13.30 12.75
CA ASP A 302 -18.34 12.22 12.38
C ASP A 302 -17.88 11.51 13.66
N ILE A 303 -17.91 10.18 13.64
CA ILE A 303 -17.52 9.32 14.76
C ILE A 303 -16.34 8.46 14.32
N THR A 304 -15.30 8.38 15.15
CA THR A 304 -14.24 7.35 15.03
C THR A 304 -14.18 6.59 16.35
N PHE A 305 -14.16 5.25 16.29
CA PHE A 305 -13.93 4.41 17.47
C PHE A 305 -12.57 3.72 17.37
N ILE A 306 -11.79 3.88 18.43
CA ILE A 306 -10.48 3.28 18.65
C ILE A 306 -10.64 2.31 19.82
N ASP A 307 -10.18 1.07 19.71
CA ASP A 307 -10.34 0.08 20.78
C ASP A 307 -9.30 0.20 21.89
N GLN A 308 -9.34 -0.73 22.85
CA GLN A 308 -8.41 -0.79 23.97
C GLN A 308 -6.92 -0.92 23.56
N ASP A 309 -6.66 -1.47 22.37
CA ASP A 309 -5.33 -1.72 21.81
C ASP A 309 -4.85 -0.54 20.95
N ASP A 310 -5.54 0.60 21.03
CA ASP A 310 -5.29 1.82 20.25
C ASP A 310 -5.48 1.63 18.73
N VAL A 311 -6.23 0.60 18.33
CA VAL A 311 -6.51 0.27 16.93
C VAL A 311 -7.83 0.91 16.50
N VAL A 312 -7.84 1.60 15.37
CA VAL A 312 -9.06 2.15 14.79
C VAL A 312 -9.95 1.00 14.32
N ARG A 313 -11.17 0.89 14.87
CA ARG A 313 -12.12 -0.19 14.56
C ARG A 313 -13.30 0.25 13.72
N TYR A 314 -13.69 1.50 13.83
CA TYR A 314 -14.84 2.02 13.12
C TYR A 314 -14.71 3.52 12.85
N PHE A 315 -15.27 3.98 11.75
CA PHE A 315 -15.61 5.38 11.57
C PHE A 315 -16.93 5.52 10.79
N SER A 316 -17.69 6.58 11.06
CA SER A 316 -18.92 6.87 10.32
C SER A 316 -18.64 7.55 8.98
N HIS A 317 -19.46 7.25 7.98
CA HIS A 317 -19.50 7.99 6.70
C HIS A 317 -20.59 9.06 6.77
N GLY A 318 -20.29 10.17 7.47
CA GLY A 318 -21.16 11.34 7.52
C GLY A 318 -21.28 12.05 6.17
N LYS A 319 -22.41 12.75 5.96
CA LYS A 319 -22.67 13.53 4.72
C LYS A 319 -21.72 14.71 4.53
N GLU A 320 -21.23 15.29 5.62
CA GLU A 320 -20.27 16.39 5.61
C GLU A 320 -18.95 15.94 6.27
N ARG A 321 -18.05 15.35 5.48
CA ARG A 321 -16.75 14.90 5.98
C ARG A 321 -15.88 16.10 6.30
N ILE A 322 -15.59 16.34 7.57
CA ILE A 322 -14.69 17.44 8.00
C ILE A 322 -13.24 17.00 7.85
N PHE A 323 -12.93 15.76 8.22
CA PHE A 323 -11.65 15.11 8.00
C PHE A 323 -11.86 13.86 7.14
N ALA A 324 -11.15 13.76 6.02
CA ALA A 324 -11.20 12.58 5.19
C ALA A 324 -10.62 11.37 5.95
N ARG A 325 -11.33 10.24 5.91
CA ARG A 325 -10.87 8.94 6.42
C ARG A 325 -11.07 7.89 5.34
N THR A 326 -10.06 7.11 5.03
CA THR A 326 -10.19 5.98 4.09
C THR A 326 -10.46 4.71 4.89
N LYS A 327 -11.06 3.68 4.27
CA LYS A 327 -11.27 2.40 4.97
C LYS A 327 -9.95 1.72 5.34
N ALA A 328 -8.84 2.10 4.70
CA ALA A 328 -7.48 1.72 5.06
C ALA A 328 -7.06 2.14 6.49
N VAL A 329 -7.75 3.09 7.13
CA VAL A 329 -7.47 3.44 8.53
C VAL A 329 -7.91 2.34 9.51
N ILE A 330 -8.89 1.50 9.13
CA ILE A 330 -9.38 0.43 9.97
C ILE A 330 -8.27 -0.62 10.16
N GLY A 331 -7.93 -0.89 11.43
CA GLY A 331 -6.83 -1.79 11.78
C GLY A 331 -5.49 -1.10 11.98
N ARG A 332 -5.36 0.20 11.70
CA ARG A 332 -4.16 0.98 12.04
C ARG A 332 -4.21 1.43 13.50
N THR A 333 -3.04 1.55 14.11
CA THR A 333 -2.93 2.22 15.41
C THR A 333 -3.12 3.73 15.24
N VAL A 334 -3.77 4.37 16.19
CA VAL A 334 -4.08 5.81 16.13
C VAL A 334 -2.82 6.70 16.05
N GLN A 335 -1.69 6.24 16.59
CA GLN A 335 -0.39 6.90 16.51
C GLN A 335 0.07 7.04 15.05
N ASN A 336 -0.15 6.00 14.24
CA ASN A 336 0.24 6.00 12.82
C ASN A 336 -0.73 6.81 11.94
N CYS A 337 -1.84 7.29 12.50
CA CYS A 337 -2.83 8.12 11.80
C CYS A 337 -2.59 9.63 11.98
N HIS A 338 -1.58 10.02 12.77
CA HIS A 338 -1.26 11.41 13.07
C HIS A 338 0.17 11.77 12.65
N PRO A 339 0.44 13.02 12.21
CA PRO A 339 1.79 13.47 11.92
C PRO A 339 2.72 13.32 13.15
N PRO A 340 4.03 13.03 12.98
CA PRO A 340 4.97 12.79 14.09
C PRO A 340 4.97 13.88 15.17
N ARG A 341 4.77 15.14 14.76
CA ARG A 341 4.69 16.31 15.64
C ARG A 341 3.52 16.29 16.64
N SER A 342 2.49 15.49 16.41
CA SER A 342 1.26 15.43 17.23
C SER A 342 1.03 14.09 17.92
N VAL A 343 1.83 13.06 17.59
CA VAL A 343 1.68 11.71 18.15
C VAL A 343 1.80 11.72 19.68
N HIS A 344 2.76 12.47 20.23
CA HIS A 344 2.97 12.55 21.68
C HIS A 344 1.75 13.10 22.45
N VAL A 345 0.94 13.97 21.83
CA VAL A 345 -0.29 14.50 22.44
C VAL A 345 -1.37 13.42 22.48
N VAL A 346 -1.49 12.65 21.39
CA VAL A 346 -2.44 11.54 21.28
C VAL A 346 -2.09 10.44 22.28
N GLU A 347 -0.81 10.06 22.37
CA GLU A 347 -0.35 9.06 23.34
C GLU A 347 -0.61 9.48 24.79
N ALA A 348 -0.33 10.75 25.12
CA ALA A 348 -0.61 11.28 26.46
C ALA A 348 -2.11 11.26 26.78
N LEU A 349 -2.97 11.60 25.81
CA LEU A 349 -4.41 11.56 25.98
C LEU A 349 -4.93 10.14 26.22
N LEU A 350 -4.49 9.17 25.41
CA LEU A 350 -4.87 7.77 25.56
C LEU A 350 -4.38 7.18 26.89
N ALA A 351 -3.17 7.55 27.32
CA ALA A 351 -2.65 7.16 28.64
C ALA A 351 -3.51 7.73 29.78
N ASP A 352 -3.94 9.00 29.67
CA ASP A 352 -4.85 9.64 30.63
C ASP A 352 -6.22 8.93 30.66
N PHE A 353 -6.75 8.50 29.52
CA PHE A 353 -7.99 7.74 29.45
C PHE A 353 -7.86 6.31 30.01
N LYS A 354 -6.81 5.58 29.63
CA LYS A 354 -6.53 4.22 30.10
C LYS A 354 -6.31 4.18 31.62
N SER A 355 -5.64 5.19 32.17
CA SER A 355 -5.39 5.30 33.62
C SER A 355 -6.58 5.79 34.45
N GLY A 356 -7.64 6.30 33.80
CA GLY A 356 -8.77 6.90 34.50
C GLY A 356 -8.54 8.33 34.98
N LYS A 357 -7.46 8.98 34.55
CA LYS A 357 -7.17 10.39 34.88
C LYS A 357 -8.12 11.36 34.17
N LYS A 358 -8.62 10.97 32.99
CA LYS A 358 -9.61 11.74 32.22
C LYS A 358 -10.69 10.81 31.65
N ASP A 359 -11.87 11.37 31.46
CA ASP A 359 -12.97 10.72 30.73
C ASP A 359 -13.35 11.43 29.44
N CYS A 360 -12.99 12.72 29.29
CA CYS A 360 -13.16 13.46 28.06
C CYS A 360 -12.08 14.53 27.84
N GLU A 361 -11.91 14.93 26.59
CA GLU A 361 -11.06 16.06 26.17
C GLU A 361 -11.67 16.75 24.94
N ASP A 362 -11.72 18.07 24.96
CA ASP A 362 -12.44 18.86 23.96
C ASP A 362 -11.50 19.85 23.25
N PHE A 363 -11.62 19.94 21.93
CA PHE A 363 -10.88 20.87 21.07
C PHE A 363 -11.84 21.59 20.14
N TRP A 364 -11.51 22.84 19.79
CA TRP A 364 -12.25 23.59 18.80
C TRP A 364 -11.31 24.39 17.92
N ILE A 365 -11.48 24.27 16.61
CA ILE A 365 -10.63 24.92 15.63
C ILE A 365 -11.46 25.50 14.49
N LYS A 366 -10.99 26.61 13.92
CA LYS A 366 -11.44 27.05 12.60
C LYS A 366 -10.65 26.26 11.57
N PHE A 367 -11.35 25.50 10.74
CA PHE A 367 -10.75 24.69 9.69
C PHE A 367 -11.46 24.97 8.37
N LYS A 368 -10.74 25.58 7.42
CA LYS A 368 -11.31 26.13 6.18
C LYS A 368 -12.46 27.10 6.49
N ASP A 369 -13.63 26.85 5.95
CA ASP A 369 -14.88 27.58 6.09
C ASP A 369 -15.77 27.05 7.22
N LYS A 370 -15.26 26.15 8.08
CA LYS A 370 -16.02 25.51 9.16
C LYS A 370 -15.41 25.79 10.54
N TYR A 371 -16.27 25.90 11.55
CA TYR A 371 -15.91 25.87 12.95
C TYR A 371 -16.14 24.47 13.50
N VAL A 372 -15.03 23.75 13.66
CA VAL A 372 -15.03 22.34 14.04
C VAL A 372 -14.88 22.21 15.54
N TYR A 373 -15.77 21.43 16.15
CA TYR A 373 -15.68 20.98 17.53
C TYR A 373 -15.36 19.49 17.54
N ILE A 374 -14.25 19.14 18.19
CA ILE A 374 -13.72 17.78 18.29
C ILE A 374 -13.75 17.40 19.76
N ARG A 375 -14.26 16.21 20.07
CA ARG A 375 -14.32 15.69 21.43
C ARG A 375 -13.81 14.27 21.43
N TYR A 376 -13.04 13.93 22.45
CA TYR A 376 -12.61 12.57 22.71
C TYR A 376 -13.24 12.09 24.01
N PHE A 377 -13.74 10.87 24.04
CA PHE A 377 -14.32 10.24 25.22
C PHE A 377 -13.63 8.91 25.50
N ALA A 378 -13.30 8.66 26.77
CA ALA A 378 -12.94 7.33 27.23
C ALA A 378 -14.22 6.47 27.29
N VAL A 379 -14.28 5.41 26.49
CA VAL A 379 -15.37 4.45 26.50
C VAL A 379 -15.04 3.37 27.52
N ARG A 380 -15.96 3.13 28.46
CA ARG A 380 -15.80 2.15 29.53
C ARG A 380 -16.97 1.18 29.56
N ASP A 381 -16.70 -0.06 29.95
CA ASP A 381 -17.74 -1.07 30.18
C ASP A 381 -18.48 -0.84 31.51
N GLU A 382 -19.45 -1.71 31.83
CA GLU A 382 -20.27 -1.61 33.04
C GLU A 382 -19.46 -1.77 34.34
N ASN A 383 -18.25 -2.35 34.25
CA ASN A 383 -17.33 -2.51 35.38
C ASN A 383 -16.33 -1.34 35.48
N GLY A 384 -16.40 -0.36 34.58
CA GLY A 384 -15.50 0.79 34.52
C GLY A 384 -14.18 0.52 33.78
N ASN A 385 -14.02 -0.65 33.15
CA ASN A 385 -12.81 -0.96 32.38
C ASN A 385 -12.80 -0.16 31.08
N TYR A 386 -11.65 0.41 30.74
CA TYR A 386 -11.46 1.08 29.46
C TYR A 386 -11.54 0.09 28.30
N ILE A 387 -12.46 0.32 27.36
CA ILE A 387 -12.67 -0.51 26.17
C ILE A 387 -12.35 0.23 24.87
N GLY A 388 -12.00 1.52 24.94
CA GLY A 388 -11.62 2.29 23.77
C GLY A 388 -11.82 3.79 23.92
N THR A 389 -11.53 4.52 22.86
CA THR A 389 -11.74 5.96 22.73
C THR A 389 -12.70 6.26 21.60
N LEU A 390 -13.67 7.13 21.87
CA LEU A 390 -14.59 7.68 20.88
C LEU A 390 -14.13 9.09 20.50
N GLU A 391 -13.77 9.29 19.24
CA GLU A 391 -13.61 10.62 18.63
C GLU A 391 -14.96 11.05 18.05
N PHE A 392 -15.36 12.27 18.37
CA PHE A 392 -16.56 12.94 17.90
C PHE A 392 -16.15 14.23 17.23
N THR A 393 -16.59 14.49 16.01
CA THR A 393 -16.30 15.73 15.28
C THR A 393 -17.57 16.33 14.71
N GLN A 394 -17.78 17.63 14.90
CA GLN A 394 -18.98 18.33 14.42
C GLN A 394 -18.65 19.73 13.90
N ASN A 395 -19.28 20.13 12.79
CA ASN A 395 -19.32 21.52 12.37
C ASN A 395 -20.39 22.25 13.20
N ILE A 396 -19.95 23.14 14.08
CA ILE A 396 -20.84 23.87 14.99
C ILE A 396 -21.25 25.25 14.47
N ASP A 397 -20.81 25.66 13.26
CA ASP A 397 -21.25 26.93 12.67
C ASP A 397 -22.77 27.02 12.51
N PRO A 398 -23.47 25.99 11.95
CA PRO A 398 -24.93 26.04 11.84
C PRO A 398 -25.62 26.11 13.21
N ILE A 399 -25.01 25.53 14.24
CA ILE A 399 -25.53 25.55 15.61
C ILE A 399 -25.37 26.95 16.22
N LYS A 400 -24.22 27.60 16.00
CA LYS A 400 -23.96 28.96 16.48
C LYS A 400 -24.83 30.01 15.80
N ALA A 401 -25.34 29.73 14.60
CA ALA A 401 -26.24 30.61 13.87
C ALA A 401 -27.72 30.49 14.31
N ILE A 402 -28.06 29.57 15.22
CA ILE A 402 -29.42 29.45 15.74
C ILE A 402 -29.74 30.64 16.65
N GLU A 403 -30.80 31.35 16.33
CA GLU A 403 -31.35 32.45 17.13
C GLU A 403 -32.83 32.19 17.45
N GLY A 404 -33.30 32.73 18.59
CA GLY A 404 -34.69 32.58 19.02
C GLY A 404 -35.08 31.13 19.29
N GLU A 405 -36.31 30.76 18.93
CA GLU A 405 -36.85 29.41 19.16
C GLU A 405 -37.69 28.95 17.96
N LYS A 406 -37.52 27.69 17.55
CA LYS A 406 -38.37 27.02 16.54
C LYS A 406 -39.04 25.81 17.19
N ARG A 407 -40.31 25.97 17.61
CA ARG A 407 -41.04 24.94 18.38
C ARG A 407 -41.89 23.99 17.52
N ILE A 408 -42.21 24.37 16.28
CA ILE A 408 -43.05 23.61 15.35
C ILE A 408 -42.54 23.78 13.91
N LEU A 409 -42.87 22.82 13.04
CA LEU A 409 -42.62 22.91 11.59
C LEU A 409 -43.45 24.08 11.03
N ASN A 410 -42.79 24.99 10.31
CA ASN A 410 -43.47 25.98 9.46
C ASN A 410 -43.63 25.40 8.06
#